data_AF-A0A3D8WTX6-F1
#
_entry.id   AF-A0A3D8WTX6-F1
#
_cell.length_a   1.000
_cell.length_b   1.000
_cell.length_c   1.000
_cell.angle_alpha   90.00
_cell.angle_beta   90.00
_cell.angle_gamma   90.00
#
_symmetry.space_group_name_H-M   'P 1'
#
loop_
_entity.id
_entity.type
_entity.pdbx_description
1 polymer ?
#
loop_
_entity_poly.entity_id
_entity_poly.type
_entity_poly.pdbx_seq_one_letter_code
_entity_poly.pdbx_strand_id
1 'polypeptide(L)'
;MKMTLIILLIFGGMNFSSILVRAEQIQGPSLMKMVENFKPPNATLIKADRPSSAKPIQFYDFNHDGQKELIITYEIKAKEQPSPSQFGVMILKKEKDGNWRKLFNDQVQGVDLDFSGLADITGNGVKDYLWGVTIGAPAGSHLKVIHWDDTSFKEIEDEPYHKIDLVKGNQKVGIATWHMYIGDSYLVDVLKWNGEKLVYDQELYSTYYPIIEKFYKNKIRKLDAWYYWYCLADAQIKANLFDEASKSIKKGKLLAKKLSMLEVVRDFNNLSNVLEKKKEKSFSSPKR
;
A
#
# COMPACT_ATOMS: atom_id res chain seq x y z
N MET A 1 -67.64 13.23 49.01
CA MET A 1 -66.68 13.75 50.00
C MET A 1 -65.29 13.66 49.37
N LYS A 2 -64.64 14.82 49.16
CA LYS A 2 -63.26 15.04 48.67
C LYS A 2 -62.93 14.54 47.25
N MET A 3 -62.04 15.14 46.46
CA MET A 3 -61.52 16.50 46.30
C MET A 3 -60.64 16.41 45.04
N THR A 4 -60.72 17.43 44.19
CA THR A 4 -60.01 17.63 42.92
C THR A 4 -58.49 17.52 43.03
N LEU A 5 -57.80 17.08 41.96
CA LEU A 5 -56.54 17.71 41.56
C LEU A 5 -56.31 17.57 40.03
N ILE A 6 -56.45 18.70 39.34
CA ILE A 6 -56.05 18.91 37.95
C ILE A 6 -54.62 19.47 37.99
N ILE A 7 -53.69 18.83 37.29
CA ILE A 7 -52.35 19.40 37.04
C ILE A 7 -52.24 19.68 35.55
N LEU A 8 -52.26 20.97 35.21
CA LEU A 8 -51.81 21.54 33.95
C LEU A 8 -50.29 21.32 33.81
N LEU A 9 -49.84 20.68 32.74
CA LEU A 9 -48.44 20.73 32.32
C LEU A 9 -48.33 21.61 31.08
N ILE A 10 -47.64 22.73 31.29
CA ILE A 10 -47.40 23.81 30.35
C ILE A 10 -46.46 23.32 29.24
N PHE A 11 -46.92 23.40 28.00
CA PHE A 11 -46.08 23.24 26.80
C PHE A 11 -45.11 24.42 26.71
N GLY A 12 -43.91 24.26 27.26
CA GLY A 12 -42.78 25.15 26.99
C GLY A 12 -42.20 24.82 25.63
N GLY A 13 -42.56 25.62 24.62
CA GLY A 13 -41.95 25.57 23.29
C GLY A 13 -40.47 25.92 23.37
N MET A 14 -39.60 24.91 23.23
CA MET A 14 -38.21 25.14 22.87
C MET A 14 -38.10 25.07 21.36
N ASN A 15 -37.90 26.25 20.76
CA ASN A 15 -37.41 26.43 19.40
C ASN A 15 -36.07 25.70 19.28
N PHE A 16 -36.09 24.47 18.76
CA PHE A 16 -34.90 23.90 18.16
C PHE A 16 -34.68 24.64 16.85
N SER A 17 -33.89 25.71 16.89
CA SER A 17 -33.22 26.21 15.70
C SER A 17 -32.46 25.04 15.11
N SER A 18 -33.01 24.48 14.03
CA SER A 18 -32.35 23.44 13.27
C SER A 18 -31.09 24.03 12.69
N ILE A 19 -29.96 23.83 13.37
CA ILE A 19 -28.66 23.89 12.73
C ILE A 19 -28.64 22.67 11.81
N LEU A 20 -29.25 22.84 10.64
CA LEU A 20 -29.01 22.04 9.47
C LEU A 20 -27.54 22.29 9.12
N VAL A 21 -26.65 21.52 9.76
CA VAL A 21 -25.36 21.20 9.16
C VAL A 21 -25.73 20.47 7.88
N ARG A 22 -25.79 21.24 6.79
CA ARG A 22 -25.89 20.71 5.44
C ARG A 22 -24.62 19.89 5.26
N ALA A 23 -24.70 18.60 5.55
CA ALA A 23 -23.77 17.64 5.00
C ALA A 23 -23.85 17.86 3.50
N GLU A 24 -22.84 18.54 2.94
CA GLU A 24 -22.77 18.74 1.51
C GLU A 24 -22.69 17.34 0.94
N GLN A 25 -23.81 16.89 0.38
CA GLN A 25 -23.94 15.62 -0.29
C GLN A 25 -23.16 15.78 -1.60
N ILE A 26 -21.83 15.66 -1.52
CA ILE A 26 -20.89 15.62 -2.65
C ILE A 26 -21.03 14.25 -3.35
N GLN A 27 -22.27 13.81 -3.58
CA GLN A 27 -22.65 12.52 -4.16
C GLN A 27 -23.83 12.78 -5.12
N GLY A 28 -23.71 13.82 -5.98
CA GLY A 28 -24.76 14.24 -6.89
C GLY A 28 -24.25 14.54 -8.31
N PRO A 29 -25.16 14.84 -9.26
CA PRO A 29 -24.83 15.17 -10.65
C PRO A 29 -23.80 16.30 -10.83
N SER A 30 -23.69 17.20 -9.84
CA SER A 30 -22.71 18.28 -9.82
C SER A 30 -21.26 17.80 -9.67
N LEU A 31 -21.01 16.77 -8.85
CA LEU A 31 -19.68 16.19 -8.69
C LEU A 31 -19.21 15.55 -10.00
N MET A 32 -20.06 14.72 -10.60
CA MET A 32 -19.72 14.03 -11.84
C MET A 32 -19.48 15.03 -12.98
N LYS A 33 -20.31 16.07 -13.10
CA LYS A 33 -20.08 17.15 -14.07
C LYS A 33 -18.73 17.84 -13.86
N MET A 34 -18.33 18.05 -12.60
CA MET A 34 -17.02 18.61 -12.29
C MET A 34 -15.89 17.65 -12.68
N VAL A 35 -15.98 16.38 -12.31
CA VAL A 35 -14.98 15.36 -12.67
C VAL A 35 -14.79 15.28 -14.19
N GLU A 36 -15.87 15.30 -14.96
CA GLU A 36 -15.81 15.30 -16.42
C GLU A 36 -15.09 16.52 -16.99
N ASN A 37 -15.18 17.69 -16.34
CA ASN A 37 -14.47 18.89 -16.78
C ASN A 37 -12.94 18.81 -16.56
N PHE A 38 -12.47 18.02 -15.60
CA PHE A 38 -11.03 17.90 -15.27
C PHE A 38 -10.36 16.67 -15.88
N LYS A 39 -11.15 15.63 -16.17
CA LYS A 39 -10.67 14.38 -16.74
C LYS A 39 -10.14 14.60 -18.16
N PRO A 40 -9.02 13.95 -18.54
CA PRO A 40 -8.56 13.97 -19.92
C PRO A 40 -9.65 13.48 -20.91
N PRO A 41 -9.59 13.93 -22.17
CA PRO A 41 -10.44 13.40 -23.23
C PRO A 41 -10.32 11.87 -23.32
N ASN A 42 -11.44 11.18 -23.52
CA ASN A 42 -11.53 9.72 -23.65
C ASN A 42 -11.08 8.89 -22.42
N ALA A 43 -10.69 9.53 -21.31
CA ALA A 43 -10.42 8.79 -20.08
C ALA A 43 -11.72 8.18 -19.52
N THR A 44 -11.61 7.10 -18.78
CA THR A 44 -12.70 6.50 -18.01
C THR A 44 -12.27 6.38 -16.56
N LEU A 45 -13.18 6.62 -15.62
CA LEU A 45 -12.89 6.44 -14.21
C LEU A 45 -12.66 4.95 -13.93
N ILE A 46 -11.56 4.63 -13.24
CA ILE A 46 -11.18 3.25 -12.97
C ILE A 46 -10.85 3.06 -11.49
N LYS A 47 -11.27 1.93 -10.95
CA LYS A 47 -10.94 1.48 -9.61
C LYS A 47 -9.63 0.68 -9.68
N ALA A 48 -8.73 0.90 -8.73
CA ALA A 48 -7.56 0.05 -8.56
C ALA A 48 -7.91 -1.35 -8.02
N ASP A 49 -7.11 -2.35 -8.38
CA ASP A 49 -7.27 -3.72 -7.88
C ASP A 49 -7.08 -3.84 -6.37
N ARG A 50 -6.17 -3.04 -5.81
CA ARG A 50 -5.81 -3.02 -4.39
C ARG A 50 -5.89 -1.61 -3.79
N PRO A 51 -6.31 -1.51 -2.52
CA PRO A 51 -7.02 -2.55 -1.78
C PRO A 51 -8.38 -2.84 -2.43
N SER A 52 -9.03 -3.96 -2.10
CA SER A 52 -10.34 -4.31 -2.67
C SER A 52 -11.44 -3.27 -2.40
N SER A 53 -11.24 -2.41 -1.40
CA SER A 53 -12.09 -1.26 -1.05
C SER A 53 -11.80 0.01 -1.85
N ALA A 54 -10.81 0.00 -2.76
CA ALA A 54 -10.44 1.17 -3.56
C ALA A 54 -11.66 1.70 -4.33
N LYS A 55 -11.67 3.02 -4.54
CA LYS A 55 -12.70 3.72 -5.30
C LYS A 55 -12.02 4.60 -6.34
N PRO A 56 -12.65 4.78 -7.52
CA PRO A 56 -12.13 5.68 -8.55
C PRO A 56 -12.13 7.15 -8.09
N ILE A 57 -12.94 7.47 -7.08
CA ILE A 57 -13.05 8.79 -6.47
C ILE A 57 -12.92 8.60 -4.95
N GLN A 58 -11.94 9.27 -4.35
CA GLN A 58 -11.67 9.25 -2.90
C GLN A 58 -11.60 10.67 -2.35
N PHE A 59 -11.89 10.82 -1.06
CA PHE A 59 -11.91 12.12 -0.39
C PHE A 59 -11.00 12.08 0.84
N TYR A 60 -10.09 13.03 0.94
CA TYR A 60 -9.21 13.18 2.10
C TYR A 60 -8.81 14.62 2.28
N ASP A 61 -8.73 15.08 3.53
CA ASP A 61 -8.34 16.44 3.90
C ASP A 61 -6.85 16.43 4.22
N PHE A 62 -6.03 16.75 3.22
CA PHE A 62 -4.56 16.70 3.31
C PHE A 62 -3.97 17.88 4.07
N ASN A 63 -4.63 19.04 4.02
CA ASN A 63 -4.14 20.28 4.63
C ASN A 63 -4.85 20.64 5.94
N HIS A 64 -5.77 19.79 6.41
CA HIS A 64 -6.53 19.96 7.65
C HIS A 64 -7.34 21.25 7.72
N ASP A 65 -7.81 21.77 6.58
CA ASP A 65 -8.65 22.96 6.52
C ASP A 65 -10.16 22.65 6.70
N GLY A 66 -10.49 21.37 6.88
CA GLY A 66 -11.86 20.88 7.04
C GLY A 66 -12.59 20.62 5.71
N GLN A 67 -12.00 20.97 4.56
CA GLN A 67 -12.49 20.66 3.22
C GLN A 67 -11.64 19.56 2.59
N LYS A 68 -12.27 18.43 2.28
CA LYS A 68 -11.56 17.29 1.67
C LYS A 68 -11.20 17.59 0.22
N GLU A 69 -9.94 17.35 -0.14
CA GLU A 69 -9.53 17.18 -1.52
C GLU A 69 -10.11 15.90 -2.13
N LEU A 70 -10.26 15.93 -3.45
CA LEU A 70 -10.77 14.84 -4.27
C LEU A 70 -9.63 14.17 -5.02
N ILE A 71 -9.46 12.87 -4.83
CA ILE A 71 -8.51 12.04 -5.57
C ILE A 71 -9.30 11.26 -6.62
N ILE A 72 -8.88 11.33 -7.87
CA ILE A 72 -9.57 10.70 -9.00
C ILE A 72 -8.58 9.85 -9.79
N THR A 73 -8.88 8.56 -9.96
CA THR A 73 -8.11 7.65 -10.83
C THR A 73 -8.85 7.36 -12.13
N TYR A 74 -8.09 7.30 -13.22
CA TYR A 74 -8.64 7.13 -14.57
C TYR A 74 -7.73 6.31 -15.48
N GLU A 75 -8.31 5.74 -16.53
CA GLU A 75 -7.63 5.05 -17.62
C GLU A 75 -7.92 5.76 -18.94
N ILE A 76 -6.89 6.04 -19.73
CA ILE A 76 -7.00 6.32 -21.16
C ILE A 76 -6.61 5.04 -21.91
N LYS A 77 -7.62 4.37 -22.47
CA LYS A 77 -7.40 3.12 -23.20
C LYS A 77 -6.53 3.32 -24.42
N ALA A 78 -5.57 2.41 -24.62
CA ALA A 78 -4.83 2.37 -25.87
C ALA A 78 -5.78 2.11 -27.05
N LYS A 79 -5.53 2.79 -28.18
CA LYS A 79 -6.35 2.64 -29.39
C LYS A 79 -6.15 1.28 -30.06
N GLU A 80 -4.94 0.73 -29.97
CA GLU A 80 -4.55 -0.52 -30.62
C GLU A 80 -3.66 -1.35 -29.69
N GLN A 81 -3.97 -2.64 -29.59
CA GLN A 81 -3.12 -3.62 -28.90
C GLN A 81 -1.91 -3.96 -29.78
N PRO A 82 -0.72 -4.24 -29.21
CA PRO A 82 -0.42 -4.44 -27.79
C PRO A 82 0.02 -3.17 -27.04
N SER A 83 -0.32 -1.98 -27.52
CA SER A 83 0.11 -0.75 -26.85
C SER A 83 -0.51 -0.67 -25.45
N PRO A 84 0.28 -0.37 -24.40
CA PRO A 84 -0.27 -0.24 -23.07
C PRO A 84 -1.15 1.00 -22.94
N SER A 85 -2.22 0.90 -22.15
CA SER A 85 -3.06 2.03 -21.73
C SER A 85 -2.26 3.03 -20.89
N GLN A 86 -2.80 4.23 -20.69
CA GLN A 86 -2.28 5.17 -19.71
C GLN A 86 -3.21 5.21 -18.50
N PHE A 87 -2.65 5.01 -17.32
CA PHE A 87 -3.35 5.14 -16.05
C PHE A 87 -2.91 6.43 -15.39
N GLY A 88 -3.86 7.17 -14.84
CA GLY A 88 -3.56 8.46 -14.25
C GLY A 88 -4.32 8.71 -12.96
N VAL A 89 -3.78 9.67 -12.22
CA VAL A 89 -4.40 10.23 -11.03
C VAL A 89 -4.42 11.75 -11.13
N MET A 90 -5.44 12.37 -10.55
CA MET A 90 -5.48 13.79 -10.28
C MET A 90 -6.04 14.06 -8.88
N ILE A 91 -5.53 15.12 -8.25
CA ILE A 91 -6.03 15.61 -6.96
C ILE A 91 -6.61 17.00 -7.17
N LEU A 92 -7.86 17.22 -6.76
CA LEU A 92 -8.58 18.48 -6.92
C LEU A 92 -8.96 19.07 -5.56
N LYS A 93 -8.93 20.39 -5.45
CA LYS A 93 -9.40 21.14 -4.29
C LYS A 93 -10.53 22.07 -4.69
N LYS A 94 -11.52 22.22 -3.80
CA LYS A 94 -12.57 23.23 -3.93
C LYS A 94 -12.07 24.53 -3.31
N GLU A 95 -12.12 25.61 -4.07
CA GLU A 95 -11.74 26.94 -3.64
C GLU A 95 -12.91 27.65 -2.97
N LYS A 96 -12.63 28.74 -2.25
CA LYS A 96 -13.64 29.51 -1.48
C LYS A 96 -14.75 30.10 -2.35
N ASP A 97 -14.44 30.40 -3.62
CA ASP A 97 -15.39 30.89 -4.61
C ASP A 97 -16.30 29.78 -5.18
N GLY A 98 -16.10 28.53 -4.75
CA GLY A 98 -16.84 27.35 -5.19
C GLY A 98 -16.27 26.68 -6.43
N ASN A 99 -15.25 27.25 -7.07
CA ASN A 99 -14.55 26.64 -8.20
C ASN A 99 -13.63 25.51 -7.74
N TRP A 100 -13.29 24.61 -8.67
CA TRP A 100 -12.33 23.55 -8.40
C TRP A 100 -11.00 23.88 -9.06
N ARG A 101 -9.90 23.48 -8.42
CA ARG A 101 -8.55 23.60 -8.96
C ARG A 101 -7.83 22.27 -8.85
N LYS A 102 -7.06 21.94 -9.88
CA LYS A 102 -6.15 20.78 -9.89
C LYS A 102 -4.89 21.10 -9.08
N LEU A 103 -4.63 20.30 -8.05
CA LEU A 103 -3.43 20.39 -7.20
C LEU A 103 -2.31 19.45 -7.67
N PHE A 104 -2.69 18.30 -8.21
CA PHE A 104 -1.76 17.26 -8.66
C PHE A 104 -2.34 16.54 -9.88
N ASN A 105 -1.46 16.08 -10.75
CA ASN A 105 -1.79 15.13 -11.81
C ASN A 105 -0.55 14.37 -12.24
N ASP A 106 -0.69 13.07 -12.41
CA ASP A 106 0.35 12.22 -12.99
C ASP A 106 -0.27 11.11 -13.84
N GLN A 107 0.51 10.59 -14.79
CA GLN A 107 0.10 9.55 -15.73
C GLN A 107 1.27 8.60 -16.00
N VAL A 108 1.00 7.30 -15.94
CA VAL A 108 1.96 6.24 -16.21
C VAL A 108 1.37 5.29 -17.24
N GLN A 109 2.20 4.92 -18.22
CA GLN A 109 1.84 3.91 -19.19
C GLN A 109 2.00 2.50 -18.57
N GLY A 110 0.99 1.66 -18.73
CA GLY A 110 0.99 0.32 -18.16
C GLY A 110 -0.17 -0.55 -18.66
N VAL A 111 -0.36 -1.68 -18.00
CA VAL A 111 -1.41 -2.65 -18.32
C VAL A 111 -2.56 -2.64 -17.32
N ASP A 112 -2.34 -2.16 -16.10
CA ASP A 112 -3.40 -2.07 -15.08
C ASP A 112 -3.07 -1.03 -13.97
N LEU A 113 -4.10 -0.59 -13.24
CA LEU A 113 -3.96 0.18 -12.00
C LEU A 113 -4.02 -0.79 -10.79
N ASP A 114 -2.85 -1.22 -10.31
CA ASP A 114 -2.77 -2.21 -9.23
C ASP A 114 -3.16 -1.63 -7.87
N PHE A 115 -2.68 -0.42 -7.55
CA PHE A 115 -2.84 0.14 -6.20
C PHE A 115 -3.40 1.57 -6.23
N SER A 116 -4.33 1.88 -5.33
CA SER A 116 -4.75 3.25 -5.00
C SER A 116 -5.28 3.31 -3.57
N GLY A 117 -4.55 3.97 -2.68
CA GLY A 117 -4.91 4.03 -1.26
C GLY A 117 -4.22 5.16 -0.51
N LEU A 118 -4.59 5.31 0.76
CA LEU A 118 -4.10 6.35 1.65
C LEU A 118 -3.48 5.71 2.91
N ALA A 119 -2.25 6.10 3.24
CA ALA A 119 -1.54 5.64 4.42
C ALA A 119 -0.55 6.70 4.91
N ASP A 120 -0.38 6.85 6.22
CA ASP A 120 0.61 7.77 6.81
C ASP A 120 2.01 7.13 6.75
N ILE A 121 2.63 7.17 5.57
CA ILE A 121 3.94 6.56 5.29
C ILE A 121 5.05 7.41 5.91
N THR A 122 4.92 8.73 5.84
CA THR A 122 5.88 9.68 6.42
C THR A 122 5.83 9.75 7.94
N GLY A 123 4.72 9.32 8.56
CA GLY A 123 4.55 9.27 10.01
C GLY A 123 4.28 10.63 10.65
N ASN A 124 3.80 11.60 9.87
CA ASN A 124 3.52 12.97 10.33
C ASN A 124 2.05 13.16 10.78
N GLY A 125 1.23 12.10 10.73
CA GLY A 125 -0.19 12.14 11.07
C GLY A 125 -1.11 12.48 9.88
N VAL A 126 -0.53 12.88 8.74
CA VAL A 126 -1.23 13.11 7.47
C VAL A 126 -1.00 11.90 6.58
N LYS A 127 -2.06 11.37 5.96
CA LYS A 127 -1.90 10.26 5.03
C LYS A 127 -1.28 10.75 3.73
N ASP A 128 -0.28 10.02 3.27
CA ASP A 128 0.23 10.06 1.92
C ASP A 128 -0.74 9.32 0.99
N TYR A 129 -0.77 9.74 -0.28
CA TYR A 129 -1.50 9.04 -1.32
C TYR A 129 -0.57 8.10 -2.07
N LEU A 130 -0.93 6.83 -2.13
CA LEU A 130 -0.17 5.79 -2.78
C LEU A 130 -0.94 5.32 -4.00
N TRP A 131 -0.27 5.26 -5.14
CA TRP A 131 -0.86 4.66 -6.33
C TRP A 131 0.18 3.90 -7.13
N GLY A 132 -0.22 2.79 -7.73
CA GLY A 132 0.70 1.95 -8.45
C GLY A 132 0.12 1.36 -9.72
N VAL A 133 0.94 1.37 -10.76
CA VAL A 133 0.59 0.95 -12.12
C VAL A 133 1.41 -0.27 -12.47
N THR A 134 0.74 -1.31 -12.96
CA THR A 134 1.38 -2.52 -13.47
C THR A 134 1.99 -2.20 -14.82
N ILE A 135 3.30 -2.36 -14.95
CA ILE A 135 4.03 -2.16 -16.21
C ILE A 135 3.92 -3.40 -17.08
N GLY A 136 4.00 -4.58 -16.47
CA GLY A 136 3.82 -5.86 -17.14
C GLY A 136 4.23 -7.03 -16.26
N ALA A 137 3.84 -8.25 -16.61
CA ALA A 137 4.05 -9.42 -15.74
C ALA A 137 5.51 -9.63 -15.28
N PRO A 138 6.55 -9.46 -16.14
CA PRO A 138 7.94 -9.59 -15.69
C PRO A 138 8.41 -8.41 -14.84
N ALA A 139 8.04 -7.18 -15.23
CA ALA A 139 8.48 -5.94 -14.57
C ALA A 139 7.76 -5.69 -13.23
N GLY A 140 6.55 -6.24 -13.07
CA GLY A 140 5.68 -5.94 -11.95
C GLY A 140 5.02 -4.57 -12.11
N SER A 141 4.83 -3.91 -10.98
CA SER A 141 4.18 -2.63 -10.81
C SER A 141 5.13 -1.66 -10.13
N HIS A 142 4.90 -0.37 -10.31
CA HIS A 142 5.65 0.70 -9.64
C HIS A 142 4.71 1.45 -8.71
N LEU A 143 5.10 1.61 -7.44
CA LEU A 143 4.33 2.32 -6.42
C LEU A 143 4.89 3.73 -6.26
N LYS A 144 4.08 4.73 -6.59
CA LYS A 144 4.40 6.12 -6.30
C LYS A 144 3.77 6.55 -4.99
N VAL A 145 4.57 7.18 -4.12
CA VAL A 145 4.10 7.79 -2.86
C VAL A 145 4.05 9.31 -3.04
N ILE A 146 2.84 9.86 -2.94
CA ILE A 146 2.55 11.28 -3.11
C ILE A 146 2.27 11.91 -1.75
N HIS A 147 3.13 12.83 -1.35
CA HIS A 147 3.09 13.54 -0.07
C HIS A 147 2.63 14.98 -0.23
N TRP A 148 1.93 15.51 0.77
CA TRP A 148 1.59 16.92 0.87
C TRP A 148 2.59 17.64 1.78
N ASP A 149 3.37 18.57 1.24
CA ASP A 149 4.45 19.26 1.97
C ASP A 149 4.05 20.64 2.54
N ASP A 150 2.78 20.78 2.93
CA ASP A 150 2.12 22.04 3.33
C ASP A 150 1.86 23.03 2.18
N THR A 151 2.52 22.89 1.02
CA THR A 151 2.37 23.80 -0.12
C THR A 151 1.87 23.13 -1.39
N SER A 152 2.33 21.90 -1.64
CA SER A 152 2.13 21.18 -2.89
C SER A 152 2.17 19.67 -2.68
N PHE A 153 1.63 18.93 -3.64
CA PHE A 153 1.84 17.48 -3.70
C PHE A 153 3.16 17.17 -4.40
N LYS A 154 3.97 16.31 -3.80
CA LYS A 154 5.24 15.83 -4.34
C LYS A 154 5.28 14.32 -4.33
N GLU A 155 5.82 13.75 -5.40
CA GLU A 155 6.27 12.37 -5.37
C GLU A 155 7.55 12.30 -4.53
N ILE A 156 7.55 11.43 -3.51
CA ILE A 156 8.67 11.25 -2.59
C ILE A 156 9.31 9.86 -2.70
N GLU A 157 8.68 8.93 -3.41
CA GLU A 157 9.17 7.58 -3.62
C GLU A 157 8.55 6.93 -4.86
N ASP A 158 9.34 6.08 -5.53
CA ASP A 158 8.92 5.14 -6.58
C ASP A 158 9.51 3.75 -6.28
N GLU A 159 8.67 2.83 -5.79
CA GLU A 159 9.09 1.51 -5.34
C GLU A 159 8.51 0.40 -6.24
N PRO A 160 9.34 -0.44 -6.90
CA PRO A 160 8.86 -1.54 -7.71
C PRO A 160 8.32 -2.69 -6.85
N TYR A 161 7.34 -3.46 -7.35
CA TYR A 161 6.81 -4.63 -6.66
C TYR A 161 6.04 -5.56 -7.60
N HIS A 162 5.91 -6.85 -7.26
CA HIS A 162 4.97 -7.77 -7.92
C HIS A 162 3.73 -8.05 -7.05
N LYS A 163 3.88 -7.91 -5.73
CA LYS A 163 2.76 -7.81 -4.79
C LYS A 163 3.10 -6.83 -3.69
N ILE A 164 2.08 -6.22 -3.11
CA ILE A 164 2.23 -5.19 -2.09
C ILE A 164 1.21 -5.37 -0.98
N ASP A 165 1.62 -5.11 0.26
CA ASP A 165 0.75 -4.98 1.41
C ASP A 165 1.15 -3.77 2.27
N LEU A 166 0.16 -3.08 2.84
CA LEU A 166 0.42 -2.11 3.90
C LEU A 166 0.66 -2.84 5.22
N VAL A 167 1.76 -2.50 5.90
CA VAL A 167 2.16 -3.09 7.18
C VAL A 167 1.91 -2.07 8.29
N LYS A 168 1.15 -2.46 9.30
CA LYS A 168 0.92 -1.67 10.51
C LYS A 168 1.67 -2.30 11.68
N GLY A 169 2.68 -1.60 12.18
CA GLY A 169 3.36 -1.90 13.44
C GLY A 169 2.80 -1.05 14.58
N ASN A 170 3.48 -1.08 15.73
CA ASN A 170 3.13 -0.21 16.85
C ASN A 170 3.47 1.25 16.50
N GLN A 171 2.45 2.05 16.16
CA GLN A 171 2.58 3.45 15.72
C GLN A 171 3.43 3.66 14.45
N LYS A 172 3.78 2.59 13.73
CA LYS A 172 4.56 2.64 12.49
C LYS A 172 3.71 2.12 11.34
N VAL A 173 3.80 2.78 10.21
CA VAL A 173 3.28 2.29 8.93
C VAL A 173 4.45 2.02 8.02
N GLY A 174 4.39 0.92 7.28
CA GLY A 174 5.33 0.59 6.23
C GLY A 174 4.66 -0.18 5.11
N ILE A 175 5.48 -0.62 4.17
CA ILE A 175 5.04 -1.31 2.96
C ILE A 175 5.83 -2.60 2.85
N ALA A 176 5.13 -3.72 2.65
CA ALA A 176 5.76 -4.98 2.28
C ALA A 176 5.73 -5.13 0.76
N THR A 177 6.90 -5.20 0.14
CA THR A 177 7.05 -5.40 -1.31
C THR A 177 7.52 -6.82 -1.57
N TRP A 178 6.82 -7.52 -2.47
CA TRP A 178 7.14 -8.88 -2.89
C TRP A 178 7.67 -8.81 -4.32
N HIS A 179 8.94 -9.11 -4.50
CA HIS A 179 9.61 -9.08 -5.80
C HIS A 179 9.73 -10.51 -6.33
N MET A 180 9.20 -10.76 -7.52
CA MET A 180 9.25 -12.07 -8.15
C MET A 180 10.70 -12.53 -8.30
N TYR A 181 10.98 -13.75 -7.84
CA TYR A 181 12.30 -14.38 -7.97
C TYR A 181 12.29 -15.44 -9.06
N ILE A 182 11.52 -16.51 -8.89
CA ILE A 182 11.32 -17.53 -9.92
C ILE A 182 9.93 -18.14 -9.79
N GLY A 183 9.23 -18.28 -10.93
CA GLY A 183 7.85 -18.74 -10.94
C GLY A 183 6.96 -17.87 -10.05
N ASP A 184 6.30 -18.50 -9.07
CA ASP A 184 5.43 -17.84 -8.09
C ASP A 184 6.09 -17.70 -6.70
N SER A 185 7.42 -17.61 -6.67
CA SER A 185 8.21 -17.30 -5.47
C SER A 185 8.72 -15.86 -5.50
N TYR A 186 8.92 -15.29 -4.31
CA TYR A 186 9.17 -13.87 -4.11
C TYR A 186 10.21 -13.61 -3.01
N LEU A 187 11.15 -12.72 -3.27
CA LEU A 187 11.93 -12.09 -2.21
C LEU A 187 11.10 -10.94 -1.65
N VAL A 188 11.03 -10.83 -0.33
CA VAL A 188 10.17 -9.86 0.34
C VAL A 188 11.02 -8.89 1.14
N ASP A 189 10.74 -7.60 0.98
CA ASP A 189 11.24 -6.52 1.82
C ASP A 189 10.07 -5.85 2.54
N VAL A 190 10.35 -5.33 3.73
CA VAL A 190 9.39 -4.54 4.50
C VAL A 190 10.06 -3.22 4.82
N LEU A 191 9.49 -2.17 4.25
CA LEU A 191 10.10 -0.87 4.13
C LEU A 191 9.35 0.16 4.97
N LYS A 192 10.11 1.10 5.54
CA LYS A 192 9.62 2.26 6.27
C LYS A 192 10.30 3.52 5.75
N TRP A 193 9.58 4.63 5.73
CA TRP A 193 10.17 5.94 5.50
C TRP A 193 11.17 6.32 6.61
N ASN A 194 12.36 6.78 6.22
CA ASN A 194 13.38 7.26 7.16
C ASN A 194 13.53 8.80 7.19
N GLY A 195 12.69 9.52 6.45
CA GLY A 195 12.81 10.98 6.23
C GLY A 195 13.27 11.35 4.82
N GLU A 196 13.88 10.41 4.09
CA GLU A 196 14.43 10.64 2.74
C GLU A 196 13.96 9.60 1.73
N LYS A 197 13.87 8.33 2.13
CA LYS A 197 13.45 7.21 1.28
C LYS A 197 12.88 6.06 2.10
N LEU A 198 12.23 5.13 1.42
CA LEU A 198 11.87 3.82 1.95
C LEU A 198 13.12 2.98 2.18
N VAL A 199 13.27 2.47 3.39
CA VAL A 199 14.37 1.59 3.79
C VAL A 199 13.86 0.41 4.58
N TYR A 200 14.59 -0.70 4.54
CA TYR A 200 14.30 -1.89 5.33
C TYR A 200 14.11 -1.57 6.83
N ASP A 201 12.99 -2.04 7.41
CA ASP A 201 12.71 -1.92 8.84
C ASP A 201 12.55 -3.31 9.48
N GLN A 202 13.46 -3.65 10.38
CA GLN A 202 13.53 -4.96 11.03
C GLN A 202 12.30 -5.28 11.88
N GLU A 203 11.71 -4.28 12.55
CA GLU A 203 10.58 -4.50 13.46
C GLU A 203 9.29 -4.76 12.68
N LEU A 204 9.03 -3.95 11.65
CA LEU A 204 7.93 -4.16 10.73
C LEU A 204 8.10 -5.49 9.98
N TYR A 205 9.32 -5.81 9.57
CA TYR A 205 9.61 -7.09 8.94
C TYR A 205 9.22 -8.27 9.84
N SER A 206 9.70 -8.27 11.09
CA SER A 206 9.37 -9.32 12.06
C SER A 206 7.87 -9.41 12.35
N THR A 207 7.16 -8.27 12.36
CA THR A 207 5.70 -8.22 12.52
C THR A 207 4.97 -8.86 11.33
N TYR A 208 5.48 -8.64 10.11
CA TYR A 208 4.85 -9.11 8.87
C TYR A 208 5.27 -10.55 8.49
N TYR A 209 6.39 -11.05 9.02
CA TYR A 209 6.92 -12.39 8.72
C TYR A 209 5.90 -13.55 8.82
N PRO A 210 4.96 -13.61 9.79
CA PRO A 210 3.97 -14.68 9.83
C PRO A 210 3.14 -14.84 8.55
N ILE A 211 2.91 -13.75 7.81
CA ILE A 211 2.22 -13.77 6.50
C ILE A 211 3.12 -14.42 5.45
N ILE A 212 4.40 -14.04 5.42
CA ILE A 212 5.42 -14.61 4.52
C ILE A 212 5.58 -16.11 4.79
N GLU A 213 5.70 -16.49 6.06
CA GLU A 213 5.89 -17.88 6.48
C GLU A 213 4.69 -18.74 6.06
N LYS A 214 3.47 -18.27 6.32
CA LYS A 214 2.24 -18.97 5.94
C LYS A 214 2.15 -19.15 4.43
N PHE A 215 2.53 -18.13 3.65
CA PHE A 215 2.57 -18.23 2.20
C PHE A 215 3.51 -19.35 1.74
N TYR A 216 4.76 -19.38 2.24
CA TYR A 216 5.73 -20.40 1.82
C TYR A 216 5.43 -21.80 2.34
N LYS A 217 4.96 -21.95 3.59
CA LYS A 217 4.51 -23.25 4.11
C LYS A 217 3.41 -23.84 3.22
N ASN A 218 2.48 -23.02 2.74
CA ASN A 218 1.43 -23.45 1.82
C ASN A 218 1.96 -23.84 0.44
N LYS A 219 2.94 -23.12 -0.11
CA LYS A 219 3.58 -23.46 -1.39
C LYS A 219 4.37 -24.78 -1.29
N ILE A 220 5.23 -24.90 -0.29
CA ILE A 220 6.07 -26.08 -0.04
C ILE A 220 5.23 -27.34 0.16
N ARG A 221 4.08 -27.24 0.85
CA ARG A 221 3.15 -28.37 1.01
C ARG A 221 2.60 -28.90 -0.31
N LYS A 222 2.43 -28.02 -1.31
CA LYS A 222 1.94 -28.40 -2.64
C LYS A 222 3.07 -28.90 -3.54
N LEU A 223 4.25 -28.30 -3.43
CA LEU A 223 5.41 -28.65 -4.22
C LEU A 223 6.69 -28.37 -3.41
N ASP A 224 7.44 -29.42 -3.09
CA ASP A 224 8.71 -29.36 -2.35
C ASP A 224 9.87 -28.93 -3.27
N ALA A 225 9.82 -27.68 -3.75
CA ALA A 225 10.80 -27.11 -4.67
C ALA A 225 11.87 -26.26 -3.96
N TRP A 226 13.11 -26.30 -4.48
CA TRP A 226 14.26 -25.62 -3.88
C TRP A 226 14.06 -24.10 -3.74
N TYR A 227 13.40 -23.45 -4.71
CA TYR A 227 13.26 -21.99 -4.72
C TYR A 227 12.29 -21.47 -3.66
N TYR A 228 11.30 -22.27 -3.25
CA TYR A 228 10.47 -21.91 -2.09
C TYR A 228 11.27 -21.96 -0.79
N TRP A 229 12.14 -22.95 -0.63
CA TRP A 229 13.04 -23.03 0.53
C TRP A 229 14.07 -21.89 0.53
N TYR A 230 14.55 -21.47 -0.63
CA TYR A 230 15.45 -20.33 -0.76
C TYR A 230 14.78 -19.04 -0.26
N CYS A 231 13.59 -18.72 -0.78
CA CYS A 231 12.88 -17.49 -0.39
C CYS A 231 12.42 -17.54 1.08
N LEU A 232 12.02 -18.72 1.59
CA LEU A 232 11.68 -18.88 3.01
C LEU A 232 12.91 -18.69 3.91
N ALA A 233 14.08 -19.22 3.51
CA ALA A 233 15.33 -19.04 4.25
C ALA A 233 15.77 -17.57 4.28
N ASP A 234 15.71 -16.86 3.15
CA ASP A 234 15.96 -15.41 3.09
C ASP A 234 15.04 -14.67 4.07
N ALA A 235 13.74 -14.97 4.04
CA ALA A 235 12.78 -14.35 4.93
C ALA A 235 13.05 -14.64 6.42
N GLN A 236 13.45 -15.86 6.75
CA GLN A 236 13.84 -16.25 8.11
C GLN A 236 15.09 -15.52 8.58
N ILE A 237 16.10 -15.34 7.72
CA ILE A 237 17.29 -14.52 8.03
C ILE A 237 16.87 -13.07 8.31
N LYS A 238 16.03 -12.49 7.43
CA LYS A 238 15.50 -11.14 7.61
C LYS A 238 14.71 -11.04 8.92
N ALA A 239 13.96 -12.06 9.33
CA ALA A 239 13.24 -12.09 10.61
C ALA A 239 14.10 -12.44 11.85
N ASN A 240 15.40 -12.66 11.71
CA ASN A 240 16.32 -13.15 12.77
C ASN A 240 15.97 -14.54 13.33
N LEU A 241 15.30 -15.38 12.56
CA LEU A 241 14.96 -16.77 12.88
C LEU A 241 16.06 -17.70 12.35
N PHE A 242 17.23 -17.61 13.00
CA PHE A 242 18.47 -18.16 12.46
C PHE A 242 18.52 -19.69 12.40
N ASP A 243 17.89 -20.38 13.37
CA ASP A 243 17.85 -21.84 13.41
C ASP A 243 16.89 -22.38 12.34
N GLU A 244 15.75 -21.73 12.15
CA GLU A 244 14.79 -22.00 11.09
C GLU A 244 15.43 -21.77 9.71
N ALA A 245 16.12 -20.64 9.54
CA ALA A 245 16.86 -20.32 8.32
C ALA A 245 17.88 -21.42 7.98
N SER A 246 18.67 -21.86 8.95
CA SER A 246 19.66 -22.94 8.75
C SER A 246 19.00 -24.25 8.26
N LYS A 247 17.86 -24.63 8.86
CA LYS A 247 17.09 -25.81 8.44
C LYS A 247 16.57 -25.66 7.00
N SER A 248 15.99 -24.51 6.67
CA SER A 248 15.48 -24.21 5.33
C SER A 248 16.58 -24.22 4.27
N ILE A 249 17.74 -23.62 4.57
CA ILE A 249 18.92 -23.64 3.69
C ILE A 249 19.38 -25.08 3.43
N LYS A 250 19.52 -25.89 4.50
CA LYS A 250 19.95 -27.28 4.38
C LYS A 250 19.01 -28.09 3.49
N LYS A 251 17.70 -27.90 3.67
CA LYS A 251 16.65 -28.59 2.89
C LYS A 251 16.68 -28.15 1.43
N GLY A 252 16.68 -26.85 1.15
CA GLY A 252 16.72 -26.31 -0.22
C GLY A 252 18.00 -26.72 -0.97
N LYS A 253 19.16 -26.61 -0.32
CA LYS A 253 20.45 -27.05 -0.87
C LYS A 253 20.48 -28.55 -1.19
N LEU A 254 19.87 -29.39 -0.36
CA LEU A 254 19.76 -30.83 -0.62
C LEU A 254 18.94 -31.10 -1.89
N LEU A 255 17.82 -30.40 -2.08
CA LEU A 255 17.00 -30.52 -3.29
C LEU A 255 17.78 -30.08 -4.54
N ALA A 256 18.49 -28.95 -4.46
CA ALA A 256 19.33 -28.45 -5.55
C ALA A 256 20.44 -29.44 -5.93
N LYS A 257 21.08 -30.08 -4.95
CA LYS A 257 22.08 -31.14 -5.17
C LYS A 257 21.49 -32.36 -5.87
N LYS A 258 20.29 -32.81 -5.47
CA LYS A 258 19.60 -33.96 -6.11
C LYS A 258 19.26 -33.69 -7.58
N LEU A 259 19.05 -32.42 -7.93
CA LEU A 259 18.80 -31.97 -9.30
C LEU A 259 20.09 -31.59 -10.05
N SER A 260 21.27 -31.82 -9.45
CA SER A 260 22.58 -31.46 -10.03
C SER A 260 22.71 -29.96 -10.41
N MET A 261 21.99 -29.07 -9.72
CA MET A 261 22.00 -27.63 -9.98
C MET A 261 23.13 -26.93 -9.20
N LEU A 262 24.36 -26.97 -9.74
CA LEU A 262 25.55 -26.47 -9.04
C LEU A 262 25.49 -24.97 -8.70
N GLU A 263 24.93 -24.15 -9.59
CA GLU A 263 24.75 -22.71 -9.37
C GLU A 263 23.81 -22.44 -8.19
N VAL A 264 22.66 -23.13 -8.13
CA VAL A 264 21.73 -23.01 -7.00
C VAL A 264 22.34 -23.48 -5.69
N VAL A 265 23.20 -24.52 -5.72
CA VAL A 265 23.95 -24.95 -4.53
C VAL A 265 24.89 -23.84 -4.05
N ARG A 266 25.49 -23.07 -4.97
CA ARG A 266 26.31 -21.89 -4.65
C ARG A 266 25.46 -20.77 -4.04
N ASP A 267 24.26 -20.52 -4.55
CA ASP A 267 23.33 -19.54 -3.98
C ASP A 267 22.99 -19.86 -2.53
N PHE A 268 22.71 -21.13 -2.20
CA PHE A 268 22.50 -21.54 -0.80
C PHE A 268 23.76 -21.42 0.06
N ASN A 269 24.97 -21.59 -0.50
CA ASN A 269 26.20 -21.32 0.25
C ASN A 269 26.35 -19.83 0.57
N ASN A 270 26.04 -18.97 -0.40
CA ASN A 270 26.03 -17.52 -0.20
C ASN A 270 25.02 -17.13 0.88
N LEU A 271 23.82 -17.70 0.85
CA LEU A 271 22.80 -17.48 1.86
C LEU A 271 23.23 -17.97 3.26
N SER A 272 23.99 -19.07 3.33
CA SER A 272 24.61 -19.52 4.59
C SER A 272 25.62 -18.50 5.13
N ASN A 273 26.44 -17.91 4.26
CA ASN A 273 27.40 -16.88 4.66
C ASN A 273 26.69 -15.61 5.17
N VAL A 274 25.57 -15.22 4.55
CA VAL A 274 24.73 -14.10 5.00
C VAL A 274 24.16 -14.38 6.39
N LEU A 275 23.64 -15.59 6.63
CA LEU A 275 23.15 -16.04 7.92
C LEU A 275 24.23 -15.90 9.02
N GLU A 276 25.43 -16.43 8.79
CA GLU A 276 26.50 -16.40 9.80
C GLU A 276 26.96 -14.97 10.08
N LYS A 277 27.13 -14.13 9.06
CA LYS A 277 27.44 -12.70 9.26
C LYS A 277 26.36 -11.97 10.08
N LYS A 278 25.08 -12.31 9.89
CA LYS A 278 23.98 -11.68 10.64
C LYS A 278 23.95 -12.15 12.09
N LYS A 279 24.22 -13.44 12.35
CA LYS A 279 24.40 -13.98 13.70
C LYS A 279 25.53 -13.25 14.44
N GLU A 280 26.71 -13.14 13.85
CA GLU A 280 27.87 -12.45 14.46
C GLU A 280 27.56 -11.00 14.86
N LYS A 281 26.84 -10.26 14.01
CA LYS A 281 26.38 -8.89 14.32
C LYS A 281 25.37 -8.84 15.47
N SER A 282 24.47 -9.82 15.55
CA SER A 282 23.49 -9.90 16.65
C SER A 282 24.15 -10.21 18.00
N PHE A 283 25.22 -11.01 18.02
CA PHE A 283 25.94 -11.35 19.25
C PHE A 283 26.92 -10.27 19.72
N SER A 284 27.40 -9.42 18.80
CA SER A 284 28.32 -8.31 19.11
C SER A 284 27.62 -7.00 19.49
N SER A 285 26.29 -6.91 19.37
CA SER A 285 25.52 -5.75 19.83
C SER A 285 25.31 -5.84 21.35
N PRO A 286 25.76 -4.86 22.16
CA PRO A 286 25.52 -4.88 23.60
C PRO A 286 24.01 -4.87 23.86
N LYS A 287 23.54 -5.81 24.68
CA LYS A 287 22.16 -5.81 25.19
C LYS A 287 21.98 -4.50 25.96
N ARG A 288 21.21 -3.58 25.40
CA ARG A 288 20.72 -2.39 26.11
C ARG A 288 19.61 -2.79 27.08
#